data_AF-A0AAU5XH79-F1
#
_entry.id   AF-A0AAU5XH79-F1
#
_cell.length_a   1.000
_cell.length_b   1.000
_cell.length_c   1.000
_cell.angle_alpha   90.00
_cell.angle_beta   90.00
_cell.angle_gamma   90.00
#
_symmetry.space_group_name_H-M   'P 1'
#
loop_
_entity.id
_entity.type
_entity.pdbx_description
1 polymer ?
#
loop_
_entity_poly.entity_id
_entity_poly.type
_entity_poly.pdbx_seq_one_letter_code
_entity_poly.pdbx_strand_id
1 'polypeptide(L)'
;MTRIAFGRNEHGAPTFEVTDDSYGAIGSLLTSDVQNVPPWSLDLLARVEDVRAGRSAEESWQGNSWGVRITPRGLYLQDLYSDWSENYPLDAAHDVMIKYWMFLTAGSPNEATAEVNEWEAKAGRAHPCRPHL
;
A
#
# COMPACT_ATOMS: atom_id res chain seq x y z
N MET A 1 1.92 13.21 -15.42
CA MET A 1 2.57 11.92 -15.75
C MET A 1 2.53 11.04 -14.50
N THR A 2 2.09 9.80 -14.62
CA THR A 2 2.05 8.85 -13.49
C THR A 2 3.47 8.31 -13.27
N ARG A 3 4.02 8.49 -12.06
CA ARG A 3 5.41 8.12 -11.74
C ARG A 3 5.64 6.62 -11.56
N ILE A 4 4.56 5.89 -11.26
CA ILE A 4 4.52 4.43 -11.14
C ILE A 4 3.23 3.89 -11.78
N ALA A 5 3.33 2.79 -12.52
CA ALA A 5 2.20 2.04 -13.07
C ALA A 5 2.26 0.58 -12.61
N PHE A 6 1.10 -0.03 -12.37
CA PHE A 6 0.99 -1.42 -11.95
C PHE A 6 0.37 -2.28 -13.06
N GLY A 7 0.88 -3.50 -13.19
CA GLY A 7 0.43 -4.47 -14.18
C GLY A 7 0.55 -5.89 -13.65
N ARG A 8 0.30 -6.87 -14.51
CA ARG A 8 0.47 -8.28 -14.20
C ARG A 8 1.46 -8.90 -15.18
N ASN A 9 2.32 -9.80 -14.70
CA ASN A 9 3.12 -10.64 -15.57
C ASN A 9 2.29 -11.79 -16.17
N GLU A 10 2.94 -12.64 -16.98
CA GLU A 10 2.30 -13.81 -17.62
C GLU A 10 1.70 -14.83 -16.65
N HIS A 11 2.11 -14.80 -15.38
CA HIS A 11 1.59 -15.67 -14.31
C HIS A 11 0.52 -14.97 -13.45
N GLY A 12 0.09 -13.75 -13.81
CA GLY A 12 -0.89 -12.98 -13.05
C GLY A 12 -0.34 -12.31 -11.79
N ALA A 13 0.96 -12.42 -11.51
CA ALA A 13 1.59 -11.77 -10.37
C ALA A 13 1.74 -10.26 -10.61
N PRO A 14 1.58 -9.41 -9.58
CA PRO A 14 1.77 -7.97 -9.71
C PRO A 14 3.18 -7.62 -10.16
N THR A 15 3.25 -6.61 -11.01
CA THR A 15 4.49 -5.99 -11.48
C THR A 15 4.31 -4.48 -11.49
N PHE A 16 5.42 -3.75 -11.56
CA PHE A 16 5.38 -2.30 -11.62
C PHE A 16 6.43 -1.77 -12.59
N GLU A 17 6.13 -0.63 -13.18
CA GLU A 17 7.05 0.17 -13.97
C GLU A 17 7.12 1.57 -13.37
N VAL A 18 8.33 2.12 -13.25
CA VAL A 18 8.55 3.49 -12.76
C VAL A 18 9.17 4.35 -13.85
N THR A 19 8.80 5.63 -13.86
CA THR A 19 9.50 6.67 -14.63
C THR A 19 10.40 7.54 -13.75
N ASP A 20 10.39 7.28 -12.45
CA ASP A 20 11.17 7.94 -11.40
C ASP A 20 11.64 6.87 -10.43
N ASP A 21 12.95 6.61 -10.41
CA ASP A 21 13.55 5.51 -9.63
C ASP A 21 13.27 5.62 -8.12
N SER A 22 12.95 6.82 -7.62
CA SER A 22 12.56 7.02 -6.21
C SER A 22 11.27 6.29 -5.83
N TYR A 23 10.49 5.79 -6.78
CA TYR A 23 9.29 4.96 -6.54
C TYR A 23 9.59 3.45 -6.56
N GLY A 24 10.85 3.05 -6.79
CA GLY A 24 11.24 1.65 -6.89
C GLY A 24 10.95 0.85 -5.62
N ALA A 25 11.27 1.41 -4.44
CA ALA A 25 11.09 0.69 -3.18
C ALA A 25 9.61 0.48 -2.82
N ILE A 26 8.75 1.50 -2.99
CA ILE A 26 7.31 1.35 -2.74
C ILE A 26 6.64 0.45 -3.79
N GLY A 27 7.10 0.48 -5.05
CA GLY A 27 6.67 -0.45 -6.08
C GLY A 27 7.05 -1.89 -5.74
N SER A 28 8.29 -2.10 -5.26
CA SER A 28 8.76 -3.40 -4.80
C SER A 28 7.93 -3.89 -3.62
N LEU A 29 7.82 -3.12 -2.53
CA LEU A 29 6.98 -3.45 -1.37
C LEU A 29 5.58 -3.92 -1.78
N LEU A 30 4.90 -3.16 -2.64
CA LEU A 30 3.53 -3.48 -3.02
C LEU A 30 3.45 -4.77 -3.85
N THR A 31 4.38 -4.98 -4.77
CA THR A 31 4.33 -6.13 -5.67
C THR A 31 4.95 -7.41 -5.09
N SER A 32 5.94 -7.32 -4.19
CA SER A 32 6.61 -8.45 -3.57
C SER A 32 6.04 -8.85 -2.21
N ASP A 33 5.55 -7.89 -1.43
CA ASP A 33 5.15 -8.15 -0.04
C ASP A 33 3.63 -8.04 0.15
N VAL A 34 2.97 -7.03 -0.44
CA VAL A 34 1.50 -6.95 -0.45
C VAL A 34 0.91 -7.92 -1.48
N GLN A 35 1.56 -8.05 -2.65
CA GLN A 35 1.20 -9.00 -3.70
C GLN A 35 -0.28 -8.88 -4.13
N ASN A 36 -0.91 -10.00 -4.48
CA ASN A 36 -2.33 -10.12 -4.85
C ASN A 36 -3.25 -10.26 -3.62
N VAL A 37 -2.90 -9.68 -2.47
CA VAL A 37 -3.66 -9.86 -1.22
C VAL A 37 -4.36 -8.54 -0.85
N PRO A 38 -5.63 -8.33 -1.26
CA PRO A 38 -6.35 -7.08 -1.00
C PRO A 38 -6.39 -6.68 0.49
N PRO A 39 -6.59 -7.61 1.45
CA PRO A 39 -6.55 -7.27 2.87
C PRO A 39 -5.24 -6.62 3.33
N TRP A 40 -4.10 -7.01 2.77
CA TRP A 40 -2.79 -6.41 3.11
C TRP A 40 -2.65 -4.99 2.55
N SER A 41 -3.23 -4.73 1.37
CA SER A 41 -3.30 -3.38 0.80
C SER A 41 -4.15 -2.45 1.67
N LEU A 42 -5.31 -2.94 2.12
CA LEU A 42 -6.20 -2.21 3.05
C LEU A 42 -5.53 -1.95 4.40
N ASP A 43 -4.90 -2.97 5.01
CA ASP A 43 -4.20 -2.82 6.28
C ASP A 43 -3.10 -1.73 6.22
N LEU A 44 -2.29 -1.75 5.16
CA LEU A 44 -1.20 -0.79 5.00
C LEU A 44 -1.74 0.62 4.77
N LEU A 45 -2.77 0.78 3.94
CA LEU A 45 -3.41 2.05 3.65
C LEU A 45 -4.09 2.65 4.89
N ALA A 46 -4.79 1.82 5.68
CA ALA A 46 -5.43 2.27 6.91
C ALA A 46 -4.41 2.83 7.92
N ARG A 47 -3.25 2.17 8.07
CA ARG A 47 -2.16 2.63 8.96
C ARG A 47 -1.56 3.95 8.49
N VAL A 48 -1.33 4.11 7.19
CA VAL A 48 -0.88 5.39 6.61
C VAL A 48 -1.88 6.49 6.94
N GLU A 49 -3.17 6.25 6.76
CA GLU A 49 -4.20 7.24 7.05
C GLU A 49 -4.38 7.54 8.53
N ASP A 50 -4.21 6.55 9.41
CA ASP A 50 -4.32 6.77 10.84
C ASP A 50 -3.20 7.69 11.34
N VAL A 51 -1.98 7.52 10.83
CA VAL A 51 -0.87 8.43 11.13
C VAL A 51 -1.09 9.80 10.48
N ARG A 52 -1.49 9.84 9.21
CA ARG A 52 -1.72 11.08 8.45
C ARG A 52 -2.82 11.96 9.06
N ALA A 53 -3.86 11.35 9.61
CA ALA A 53 -4.95 12.04 10.30
C ALA A 53 -4.68 12.29 11.80
N GLY A 54 -3.52 11.91 12.31
CA GLY A 54 -3.17 12.06 13.74
C GLY A 54 -3.95 11.16 14.69
N ARG A 55 -4.58 10.09 14.19
CA ARG A 55 -5.22 9.05 15.02
C ARG A 55 -4.20 8.09 15.64
N SER A 56 -3.02 7.96 15.02
CA SER A 56 -1.88 7.22 15.53
C SER A 56 -0.62 8.07 15.48
N ALA A 57 0.25 7.95 16.50
CA ALA A 57 1.52 8.67 16.55
C ALA A 57 2.59 8.00 15.67
N GLU A 58 2.52 6.68 15.55
CA GLU A 58 3.40 5.86 14.73
C GLU A 58 2.73 4.51 14.45
N GLU A 59 2.94 3.97 13.26
CA GLU A 59 2.52 2.63 12.87
C GLU A 59 3.69 1.87 12.24
N SER A 60 3.64 0.54 12.28
CA SER A 60 4.63 -0.31 11.62
C SER A 60 4.00 -1.52 10.95
N TRP A 61 4.50 -1.88 9.79
CA TRP A 61 4.12 -3.10 9.07
C TRP A 61 5.38 -3.81 8.59
N GLN A 62 5.35 -5.14 8.55
CA GLN A 62 6.47 -5.94 8.09
C GLN A 62 5.97 -7.00 7.14
N GLY A 63 6.52 -7.01 5.94
CA GLY A 63 6.32 -8.05 4.95
C GLY A 63 7.46 -9.07 4.96
N ASN A 64 7.60 -9.79 3.86
CA ASN A 64 8.65 -10.79 3.70
C ASN A 64 10.01 -10.17 3.41
N SER A 65 10.05 -9.04 2.70
CA SER A 65 11.28 -8.38 2.23
C SER A 65 11.39 -6.94 2.75
N TRP A 66 10.30 -6.33 3.18
CA TRP A 66 10.28 -4.91 3.56
C TRP A 66 9.77 -4.69 4.99
N GLY A 67 10.50 -3.87 5.74
CA GLY A 67 10.04 -3.21 6.95
C GLY A 67 9.47 -1.83 6.61
N VAL A 68 8.30 -1.52 7.15
CA VAL A 68 7.60 -0.25 6.98
C VAL A 68 7.44 0.41 8.34
N ARG A 69 7.90 1.66 8.46
CA ARG A 69 7.66 2.51 9.62
C ARG A 69 6.99 3.80 9.18
N ILE A 70 5.86 4.13 9.80
CA ILE A 70 4.99 5.22 9.38
C ILE A 70 4.92 6.23 10.52
N THR A 71 5.34 7.45 10.26
CA THR A 71 5.31 8.55 11.24
C THR A 71 4.72 9.81 10.60
N PRO A 72 4.36 10.85 11.37
CA PRO A 72 3.92 12.12 10.80
C PRO A 72 4.95 12.77 9.86
N ARG A 73 6.22 12.35 9.90
CA ARG A 73 7.27 12.82 8.99
C ARG A 73 7.29 12.12 7.64
N GLY A 74 6.63 10.96 7.53
CA GLY A 74 6.65 10.14 6.31
C GLY A 74 6.60 8.65 6.60
N LEU A 75 6.57 7.90 5.50
CA LEU A 75 6.69 6.45 5.45
C LEU A 75 8.13 6.08 5.10
N TYR A 76 8.79 5.36 5.99
CA TYR A 76 10.13 4.82 5.81
C TYR A 76 10.05 3.35 5.43
N LEU A 77 10.72 3.00 4.33
CA LEU A 77 10.90 1.64 3.86
C LEU A 77 12.34 1.21 4.07
N GLN A 78 12.52 -0.01 4.55
CA GLN A 78 13.81 -0.67 4.67
C GLN A 78 13.69 -2.09 4.12
N ASP A 79 14.51 -2.42 3.12
CA ASP A 79 14.68 -3.79 2.68
C ASP A 79 15.38 -4.58 3.80
N LEU A 80 14.84 -5.76 4.13
CA LEU A 80 15.28 -6.58 5.26
C LEU A 80 16.54 -7.39 4.95
N TYR A 81 16.96 -7.42 3.68
CA TYR A 81 18.05 -8.26 3.18
C TYR A 81 19.16 -7.45 2.50
N SER A 82 19.06 -6.12 2.49
CA SER A 82 20.03 -5.20 1.90
C SER A 82 19.98 -3.82 2.58
N ASP A 83 20.91 -2.93 2.21
CA ASP A 83 20.92 -1.54 2.70
C ASP A 83 19.96 -0.62 1.93
N TRP A 84 19.07 -1.17 1.10
CA TRP A 84 18.12 -0.35 0.34
C TRP A 84 17.02 0.19 1.25
N SER A 85 16.94 1.52 1.34
CA SER A 85 15.92 2.22 2.11
C SER A 85 15.39 3.42 1.34
N GLU A 86 14.12 3.77 1.56
CA GLU A 86 13.53 4.98 1.01
C GLU A 86 12.55 5.67 1.96
N ASN A 87 12.39 6.98 1.80
CA ASN A 87 11.44 7.78 2.56
C ASN A 87 10.43 8.47 1.65
N TYR A 88 9.15 8.36 1.98
CA TYR A 88 8.07 8.95 1.21
C TYR A 88 7.25 9.90 2.08
N PRO A 89 6.85 11.09 1.56
CA PRO A 89 5.77 11.85 2.14
C PRO A 89 4.49 10.99 2.22
N LEU A 90 3.72 11.12 3.30
CA LEU A 90 2.51 10.29 3.50
C LEU A 90 1.49 10.48 2.37
N ASP A 91 1.33 11.70 1.84
CA ASP A 91 0.44 11.95 0.69
C ASP A 91 0.87 11.18 -0.55
N ALA A 92 2.19 11.12 -0.83
CA ALA A 92 2.71 10.39 -1.98
C ALA A 92 2.55 8.88 -1.79
N ALA A 93 2.78 8.37 -0.58
CA ALA A 93 2.56 6.95 -0.28
C ALA A 93 1.07 6.58 -0.38
N HIS A 94 0.17 7.41 0.16
CA HIS A 94 -1.27 7.26 0.05
C HIS A 94 -1.70 7.15 -1.42
N ASP A 95 -1.30 8.09 -2.27
CA ASP A 95 -1.67 8.11 -3.69
C ASP A 95 -1.22 6.84 -4.43
N VAL A 96 -0.05 6.31 -4.09
CA VAL A 96 0.48 5.07 -4.69
C VAL A 96 -0.30 3.85 -4.19
N MET A 97 -0.61 3.78 -2.89
CA MET A 97 -1.37 2.67 -2.31
C MET A 97 -2.82 2.63 -2.82
N ILE A 98 -3.47 3.79 -3.01
CA ILE A 98 -4.78 3.87 -3.67
C ILE A 98 -4.72 3.33 -5.10
N LYS A 99 -3.70 3.73 -5.88
CA LYS A 99 -3.50 3.18 -7.23
C LYS A 99 -3.30 1.67 -7.22
N TYR A 100 -2.60 1.15 -6.22
CA TYR A 100 -2.40 -0.28 -6.07
C TYR A 100 -3.69 -1.02 -5.73
N TRP A 101 -4.51 -0.48 -4.81
CA TRP A 101 -5.85 -1.00 -4.53
C TRP A 101 -6.73 -1.04 -5.78
N MET A 102 -6.78 0.06 -6.54
CA MET A 102 -7.54 0.12 -7.79
C MET A 102 -7.04 -0.89 -8.82
N PHE A 103 -5.73 -1.13 -8.87
CA PHE A 103 -5.14 -2.17 -9.71
C PHE A 103 -5.57 -3.58 -9.29
N LEU A 104 -5.54 -3.89 -7.99
CA LEU A 104 -5.93 -5.21 -7.47
C LEU A 104 -7.39 -5.52 -7.74
N THR A 105 -8.25 -4.52 -7.64
CA THR A 105 -9.71 -4.65 -7.74
C THR A 105 -10.27 -4.32 -9.13
N ALA A 106 -9.40 -3.99 -10.08
CA ALA A 106 -9.79 -3.67 -11.45
C ALA A 106 -10.61 -4.83 -12.06
N GLY A 107 -11.88 -4.55 -12.36
CA GLY A 107 -12.79 -5.51 -12.99
C GLY A 107 -13.77 -6.22 -12.05
N SER A 108 -13.63 -6.07 -10.72
CA SER A 108 -14.51 -6.72 -9.74
C SER A 108 -15.00 -5.79 -8.62
N PRO A 109 -15.87 -4.80 -8.89
CA PRO A 109 -16.36 -3.86 -7.86
C PRO A 109 -17.08 -4.52 -6.67
N ASN A 110 -17.78 -5.62 -6.91
CA ASN A 110 -18.45 -6.38 -5.86
C ASN A 110 -17.45 -7.07 -4.92
N GLU A 111 -16.35 -7.61 -5.47
CA GLU A 111 -15.28 -8.22 -4.68
C GLU A 111 -14.53 -7.14 -3.90
N ALA A 112 -14.24 -5.99 -4.53
CA ALA A 112 -13.65 -4.83 -3.85
C ALA A 112 -14.48 -4.42 -2.62
N THR A 113 -15.80 -4.32 -2.79
CA THR A 113 -16.72 -3.98 -1.69
C THR A 113 -16.73 -5.06 -0.60
N ALA A 114 -16.69 -6.33 -0.99
CA ALA A 114 -16.65 -7.45 -0.04
C ALA A 114 -15.36 -7.43 0.81
N GLU A 115 -14.21 -7.22 0.18
CA GLU A 115 -12.90 -7.12 0.84
C GLU A 115 -12.87 -5.95 1.85
N VAL A 116 -13.40 -4.78 1.47
CA VAL A 116 -13.51 -3.63 2.39
C VAL A 116 -14.43 -3.96 3.57
N ASN A 117 -15.59 -4.55 3.32
CA ASN A 117 -16.54 -4.90 4.38
C ASN A 117 -15.97 -5.97 5.33
N GLU A 118 -15.26 -6.96 4.81
CA GLU A 118 -14.59 -7.99 5.61
C GLU A 118 -13.50 -7.37 6.49
N TRP A 119 -12.67 -6.50 5.89
CA TRP A 119 -11.66 -5.77 6.63
C TRP A 119 -12.27 -4.95 7.77
N GLU A 120 -13.34 -4.20 7.51
CA GLU A 120 -14.00 -3.36 8.52
C GLU A 120 -14.63 -4.18 9.65
N ALA A 121 -15.23 -5.32 9.31
CA ALA A 121 -15.78 -6.24 10.30
C ALA A 121 -14.68 -6.76 11.24
N LYS A 122 -13.50 -7.09 10.69
CA LYS A 122 -12.33 -7.51 11.46
C LYS A 122 -11.71 -6.38 12.29
N ALA A 123 -11.62 -5.19 11.71
CA ALA A 123 -11.03 -4.00 12.36
C ALA A 123 -11.96 -3.37 13.41
N GLY A 124 -13.26 -3.68 13.37
CA GLY A 124 -14.27 -3.11 14.25
C GLY A 124 -14.55 -1.62 13.98
N ARG A 125 -14.22 -1.13 12.78
CA ARG A 125 -14.36 0.28 12.38
C ARG A 125 -14.44 0.44 10.87
N ALA A 126 -14.94 1.58 10.40
CA ALA A 126 -14.89 1.94 8.98
C ALA A 126 -13.45 2.16 8.49
N HIS A 127 -13.16 1.78 7.25
CA HIS A 127 -11.86 2.00 6.65
C HIS A 127 -11.64 3.51 6.41
N PRO A 128 -10.50 4.10 6.83
CA PRO A 128 -10.25 5.54 6.69
C PRO A 128 -10.41 6.08 5.27
N CYS A 129 -10.01 5.29 4.26
CA CYS A 129 -10.14 5.62 2.85
C CYS A 129 -11.47 5.20 2.21
N ARG A 130 -12.50 4.79 2.95
CA ARG A 130 -13.75 4.28 2.33
C ARG A 130 -14.33 5.12 1.19
N PRO A 131 -14.26 6.47 1.19
CA PRO A 131 -14.71 7.28 0.03
C PRO A 131 -13.91 7.07 -1.27
N HIS A 132 -12.75 6.43 -1.20
CA HIS A 132 -11.80 6.21 -2.30
C HIS A 132 -11.62 4.72 -2.66
N LEU A 133 -12.31 3.81 -1.96
CA LEU A 133 -12.16 2.36 -2.10
C LEU A 133 -13.32 1.70 -2.86
#